data_AF-A0A523GG02-F1
#
_entry.id   AF-A0A523GG02-F1
#
_cell.length_a   1.000
_cell.length_b   1.000
_cell.length_c   1.000
_cell.angle_alpha   90.00
_cell.angle_beta   90.00
_cell.angle_gamma   90.00
#
_symmetry.space_group_name_H-M   'P 1'
#
loop_
_entity.id
_entity.type
_entity.pdbx_description
1 polymer ?
#
loop_
_entity_poly.entity_id
_entity_poly.type
_entity_poly.pdbx_seq_one_letter_code
_entity_poly.pdbx_strand_id
1 'polypeptide(L)'
;MSRAFLLILLFLQITVGVKASYLIIPMDESQTNHLKAYGITYWVLQKELPVDWLLNYRGGSFMMKYLQSIENELIVRNVSYEVISDAESNQIFEMISSPASNTDIMKLEKYPTIAVYSPKSKQPWDDAVTLALTYAEIPYETVFDDEVIYGELPLYDWLHLHHEDFTGQYGKFYSMYRSYPWYIKQQQEYEASAKKHGFEKVSQLKLAIATNIRDFVAGGGFLFAMCSATDTYDIALAGQNVDMIEGMFDGDAADPMSQKKLDFSQTFAFENF
;
A
#
# COMPACT_ATOMS: atom_id res chain seq x y z
N MET A 1 -24.83 -9.04 61.70
CA MET A 1 -23.58 -8.72 60.96
C MET A 1 -23.27 -7.25 61.20
N SER A 2 -22.06 -6.91 61.66
CA SER A 2 -21.69 -5.51 61.90
C SER A 2 -21.64 -4.75 60.57
N ARG A 3 -21.98 -3.46 60.56
CA ARG A 3 -21.91 -2.59 59.36
C ARG A 3 -20.51 -2.60 58.72
N ALA A 4 -19.47 -2.77 59.53
CA ALA A 4 -18.08 -2.90 59.07
C ALA A 4 -17.86 -4.17 58.24
N PHE A 5 -18.51 -5.30 58.58
CA PHE A 5 -18.37 -6.55 57.84
C PHE A 5 -19.01 -6.47 56.44
N LEU A 6 -20.14 -5.76 56.31
CA LEU A 6 -20.79 -5.49 55.02
C LEU A 6 -19.95 -4.56 54.13
N LEU A 7 -19.28 -3.56 54.71
CA LEU A 7 -18.39 -2.66 53.95
C LEU A 7 -17.13 -3.37 53.46
N ILE A 8 -16.56 -4.28 54.25
CA ILE A 8 -15.40 -5.10 53.84
C ILE A 8 -15.78 -6.05 52.71
N LEU A 9 -16.96 -6.69 52.78
CA LEU A 9 -17.46 -7.56 51.70
C LEU A 9 -17.73 -6.78 50.40
N LEU A 10 -18.24 -5.56 50.51
CA LEU A 10 -18.45 -4.67 49.35
C LEU A 10 -17.12 -4.21 48.74
N PHE A 11 -16.10 -3.96 49.57
CA PHE A 11 -14.77 -3.58 49.11
C PHE A 11 -14.02 -4.75 48.44
N LEU A 12 -14.19 -5.98 48.95
CA LEU A 12 -13.62 -7.20 48.34
C LEU A 12 -14.27 -7.55 46.98
N GLN A 13 -15.52 -7.17 46.73
CA GLN A 13 -16.14 -7.34 45.41
C GLN A 13 -15.65 -6.33 44.36
N ILE A 14 -15.13 -5.17 44.78
CA ILE A 14 -14.53 -4.19 43.87
C ILE A 14 -13.10 -4.61 43.46
N THR A 15 -12.44 -5.47 44.24
CA THR A 15 -11.10 -6.00 43.93
C THR A 15 -11.10 -7.26 43.05
N VAL A 16 -12.25 -7.67 42.50
CA VAL A 16 -12.27 -8.66 41.42
C VAL A 16 -11.70 -7.97 40.20
N GLY A 17 -10.37 -8.00 40.09
CA GLY A 17 -9.59 -7.26 39.13
C GLY A 17 -10.13 -7.46 37.73
N VAL A 18 -10.42 -6.36 37.06
CA VAL A 18 -10.43 -6.33 35.60
C VAL A 18 -9.02 -6.73 35.18
N LYS A 19 -8.81 -8.04 34.98
CA LYS A 19 -7.58 -8.51 34.36
C LYS A 19 -7.63 -7.98 32.95
N ALA A 20 -6.66 -7.14 32.59
CA ALA A 20 -6.53 -6.78 31.20
C ALA A 20 -6.16 -8.07 30.45
N SER A 21 -6.82 -8.27 29.33
CA SER A 21 -6.52 -9.36 28.42
C SER A 21 -6.05 -8.74 27.12
N TYR A 22 -5.37 -9.53 26.31
CA TYR A 22 -5.02 -9.19 24.95
C TYR A 22 -5.77 -10.11 23.99
N LEU A 23 -6.03 -9.59 22.80
CA LEU A 23 -6.34 -10.37 21.63
C LEU A 23 -5.04 -10.59 20.87
N ILE A 24 -4.79 -11.83 20.46
CA ILE A 24 -3.78 -12.15 19.46
C ILE A 24 -4.46 -12.71 18.21
N ILE A 25 -4.12 -12.14 17.06
CA ILE A 25 -4.55 -12.57 15.73
C ILE A 25 -3.37 -13.31 15.11
N PRO A 26 -3.37 -14.65 15.09
CA PRO A 26 -2.30 -15.40 14.44
C PRO A 26 -2.29 -15.11 12.93
N MET A 27 -1.11 -15.08 12.35
CA MET A 27 -0.91 -14.89 10.90
C MET A 27 -0.19 -16.08 10.25
N ASP A 28 -0.01 -17.17 11.01
CA ASP A 28 0.45 -18.47 10.52
C ASP A 28 -0.69 -19.24 9.81
N GLU A 29 -0.48 -20.52 9.52
CA GLU A 29 -1.43 -21.39 8.82
C GLU A 29 -2.75 -21.64 9.58
N SER A 30 -2.81 -21.32 10.89
CA SER A 30 -4.03 -21.47 11.69
C SER A 30 -5.07 -20.37 11.46
N GLN A 31 -4.67 -19.30 10.76
CA GLN A 31 -5.56 -18.19 10.46
C GLN A 31 -6.57 -18.56 9.37
N THR A 32 -7.86 -18.40 9.67
CA THR A 32 -8.95 -18.67 8.73
C THR A 32 -9.08 -17.62 7.63
N ASN A 33 -8.61 -16.38 7.86
CA ASN A 33 -8.66 -15.33 6.84
C ASN A 33 -7.59 -14.23 7.03
N HIS A 34 -6.43 -14.41 6.39
CA HIS A 34 -5.30 -13.46 6.51
C HIS A 34 -5.63 -12.06 5.97
N LEU A 35 -6.32 -11.95 4.84
CA LEU A 35 -6.62 -10.64 4.25
C LEU A 35 -7.59 -9.84 5.13
N LYS A 36 -8.61 -10.50 5.68
CA LYS A 36 -9.51 -9.85 6.65
C LYS A 36 -8.81 -9.51 7.95
N ALA A 37 -7.79 -10.27 8.38
CA ALA A 37 -6.98 -9.93 9.54
C ALA A 37 -6.25 -8.59 9.36
N TYR A 38 -5.61 -8.35 8.21
CA TYR A 38 -5.04 -7.03 7.89
C TYR A 38 -6.10 -5.92 7.89
N GLY A 39 -7.28 -6.20 7.35
CA GLY A 39 -8.44 -5.31 7.38
C GLY A 39 -8.88 -4.90 8.78
N ILE A 40 -8.97 -5.87 9.70
CA ILE A 40 -9.32 -5.60 11.10
C ILE A 40 -8.22 -4.79 11.77
N THR A 41 -6.95 -5.14 11.57
CA THR A 41 -5.82 -4.36 12.10
C THR A 41 -5.90 -2.90 11.64
N TYR A 42 -6.17 -2.66 10.35
CA TYR A 42 -6.38 -1.32 9.82
C TYR A 42 -7.58 -0.61 10.48
N TRP A 43 -8.72 -1.29 10.60
CA TRP A 43 -9.92 -0.77 11.26
C TRP A 43 -9.70 -0.43 12.75
N VAL A 44 -8.89 -1.21 13.47
CA VAL A 44 -8.50 -0.92 14.85
C VAL A 44 -7.66 0.35 14.91
N LEU A 45 -6.70 0.52 13.99
CA LEU A 45 -5.89 1.74 13.90
C LEU A 45 -6.74 2.97 13.55
N GLN A 46 -7.79 2.83 12.73
CA GLN A 46 -8.76 3.91 12.47
C GLN A 46 -9.52 4.36 13.70
N LYS A 47 -9.59 3.53 14.74
CA LYS A 47 -10.17 3.88 16.04
C LYS A 47 -9.14 4.46 17.01
N GLU A 48 -7.94 4.80 16.52
CA GLU A 48 -6.83 5.32 17.31
C GLU A 48 -6.39 4.33 18.42
N LEU A 49 -6.59 3.03 18.19
CA LEU A 49 -6.16 1.98 19.09
C LEU A 49 -4.85 1.37 18.58
N PRO A 50 -3.80 1.31 19.41
CA PRO A 50 -2.52 0.77 18.99
C PRO A 50 -2.58 -0.76 18.83
N VAL A 51 -1.77 -1.26 17.89
CA VAL A 51 -1.59 -2.69 17.62
C VAL A 51 -0.11 -3.00 17.60
N ASP A 52 0.30 -4.04 18.32
CA ASP A 52 1.66 -4.57 18.26
C ASP A 52 1.74 -5.61 17.13
N TRP A 53 2.56 -5.33 16.12
CA TRP A 53 2.88 -6.29 15.07
C TRP A 53 4.10 -7.11 15.47
N LEU A 54 3.88 -8.40 15.70
CA LEU A 54 4.88 -9.34 16.22
C LEU A 54 5.63 -9.97 15.04
N LEU A 55 6.66 -9.29 14.56
CA LEU A 55 7.45 -9.69 13.40
C LEU A 55 8.09 -11.07 13.61
N ASN A 56 7.90 -11.95 12.61
CA ASN A 56 8.35 -13.34 12.61
C ASN A 56 7.82 -14.22 13.76
N TYR A 57 6.88 -13.73 14.57
CA TYR A 57 6.16 -14.54 15.55
C TYR A 57 4.83 -14.99 14.95
N ARG A 58 4.63 -16.32 14.82
CA ARG A 58 3.40 -16.93 14.28
C ARG A 58 2.92 -16.23 12.99
N GLY A 59 3.81 -16.17 12.00
CA GLY A 59 3.53 -15.57 10.69
C GLY A 59 3.44 -14.03 10.68
N GLY A 60 3.85 -13.34 11.74
CA GLY A 60 3.70 -11.89 11.84
C GLY A 60 2.39 -11.50 12.53
N SER A 61 2.09 -12.12 13.68
CA SER A 61 0.81 -11.95 14.38
C SER A 61 0.57 -10.50 14.83
N PHE A 62 -0.70 -10.14 14.99
CA PHE A 62 -1.09 -8.86 15.59
C PHE A 62 -1.57 -9.08 17.02
N MET A 63 -1.10 -8.26 17.95
CA MET A 63 -1.54 -8.27 19.34
C MET A 63 -2.09 -6.90 19.73
N MET A 64 -3.20 -6.87 20.46
CA MET A 64 -3.84 -5.64 20.90
C MET A 64 -4.61 -5.86 22.20
N LYS A 65 -4.91 -4.79 22.92
CA LYS A 65 -5.74 -4.90 24.14
C LYS A 65 -7.12 -5.44 23.79
N TYR A 66 -7.61 -6.36 24.62
CA TYR A 66 -8.91 -6.97 24.44
C TYR A 66 -10.02 -5.93 24.58
N LEU A 67 -10.88 -5.86 23.57
CA LEU A 67 -12.14 -5.12 23.58
C LEU A 67 -13.20 -5.99 22.92
N GLN A 68 -14.36 -6.12 23.56
CA GLN A 68 -15.48 -6.91 23.05
C GLN A 68 -15.89 -6.50 21.62
N SER A 69 -15.80 -5.20 21.29
CA SER A 69 -16.10 -4.70 19.96
C SER A 69 -15.16 -5.24 18.88
N ILE A 70 -13.88 -5.44 19.20
CA ILE A 70 -12.89 -5.98 18.27
C ILE A 70 -13.12 -7.49 18.10
N GLU A 71 -13.36 -8.20 19.21
CA GLU A 71 -13.70 -9.63 19.20
C GLU A 71 -14.92 -9.91 18.30
N ASN A 72 -15.97 -9.09 18.43
CA ASN A 72 -17.16 -9.25 17.60
C ASN A 72 -16.86 -9.10 16.10
N GLU A 73 -16.01 -8.13 15.71
CA GLU A 73 -15.61 -7.97 14.30
C GLU A 73 -14.76 -9.14 13.81
N LEU A 74 -13.85 -9.67 14.63
CA LEU A 74 -13.06 -10.86 14.33
C LEU A 74 -13.98 -12.06 14.01
N ILE A 75 -15.00 -12.28 14.84
CA ILE A 75 -16.01 -13.33 14.62
C ILE A 75 -16.79 -13.08 13.32
N VAL A 76 -17.33 -11.86 13.13
CA VAL A 76 -18.15 -11.51 11.96
C VAL A 76 -17.38 -11.69 10.65
N ARG A 77 -16.09 -11.37 10.64
CA ARG A 77 -15.21 -11.44 9.46
C ARG A 77 -14.49 -12.79 9.32
N ASN A 78 -14.81 -13.76 10.19
CA ASN A 78 -14.23 -15.10 10.21
C ASN A 78 -12.69 -15.07 10.29
N VAL A 79 -12.15 -14.30 11.24
CA VAL A 79 -10.72 -14.19 11.52
C VAL A 79 -10.43 -14.89 12.85
N SER A 80 -9.52 -15.88 12.83
CA SER A 80 -9.06 -16.58 14.02
C SER A 80 -8.40 -15.62 15.00
N TYR A 81 -8.66 -15.78 16.29
CA TYR A 81 -8.03 -15.03 17.37
C TYR A 81 -7.95 -15.88 18.65
N GLU A 82 -7.09 -15.46 19.58
CA GLU A 82 -7.02 -16.01 20.92
C GLU A 82 -7.10 -14.87 21.94
N VAL A 83 -7.79 -15.10 23.06
CA VAL A 83 -7.78 -14.20 24.21
C VAL A 83 -6.75 -14.71 25.21
N ILE A 84 -5.74 -13.89 25.48
CA ILE A 84 -4.64 -14.23 26.40
C ILE A 84 -4.61 -13.28 27.58
N SER A 85 -4.10 -13.75 28.71
CA SER A 85 -3.89 -12.93 29.91
C SER A 85 -2.69 -12.00 29.77
N ASP A 86 -2.64 -10.94 30.59
CA ASP A 86 -1.45 -10.08 30.70
C ASP A 86 -0.15 -10.87 30.99
N ALA A 87 -0.24 -11.99 31.72
CA ALA A 87 0.92 -12.82 32.02
C ALA A 87 1.46 -13.53 30.77
N GLU A 88 0.56 -14.05 29.92
CA GLU A 88 0.92 -14.69 28.65
C GLU A 88 1.46 -13.68 27.64
N SER A 89 0.86 -12.48 27.54
CA SER A 89 1.37 -11.42 26.67
C SER A 89 2.78 -11.00 27.06
N ASN A 90 3.06 -10.84 28.36
CA ASN A 90 4.39 -10.49 28.85
C ASN A 90 5.42 -11.59 28.52
N GLN A 91 5.05 -12.87 28.62
CA GLN A 91 5.91 -13.97 28.22
C GLN A 91 6.23 -13.95 26.72
N ILE A 92 5.24 -13.60 25.88
CA ILE A 92 5.46 -13.44 24.44
C ILE A 92 6.41 -12.26 24.17
N PHE A 93 6.22 -11.12 24.84
CA PHE A 93 7.11 -9.96 24.69
C PHE A 93 8.55 -10.24 25.15
N GLU A 94 8.73 -10.94 26.27
CA GLU A 94 10.04 -11.38 26.74
C GLU A 94 10.71 -12.35 25.75
N MET A 95 9.94 -13.27 25.17
CA MET A 95 10.43 -14.18 24.13
C MET A 95 10.90 -13.42 22.89
N ILE A 96 10.09 -12.46 22.41
CA ILE A 96 10.39 -11.71 21.20
C ILE A 96 11.62 -10.80 21.39
N SER A 97 11.75 -10.20 22.58
CA SER A 97 12.85 -9.28 22.92
C SER A 97 14.18 -9.99 23.19
N SER A 98 14.23 -11.32 23.10
CA SER A 98 15.45 -12.10 23.31
C SER A 98 16.48 -11.78 22.21
N PRO A 99 17.71 -11.36 22.56
CA PRO A 99 18.76 -11.02 21.56
C PRO A 99 19.18 -12.17 20.64
N ALA A 100 18.81 -13.40 21.00
CA ALA A 100 19.09 -14.61 20.21
C ALA A 100 17.95 -14.96 19.22
N SER A 101 16.83 -14.24 19.24
CA SER A 101 15.67 -14.47 18.39
C SER A 101 15.70 -13.60 17.13
N ASN A 102 15.16 -14.11 16.02
CA ASN A 102 14.95 -13.34 14.79
C ASN A 102 13.52 -12.76 14.75
N THR A 103 13.06 -12.24 15.88
CA THR A 103 11.70 -11.69 16.07
C THR A 103 11.80 -10.26 16.57
N ASP A 104 10.80 -9.44 16.29
CA ASP A 104 10.76 -8.05 16.75
C ASP A 104 9.31 -7.58 16.95
N ILE A 105 9.10 -6.46 17.64
CA ILE A 105 7.79 -5.85 17.87
C ILE A 105 7.76 -4.48 17.24
N MET A 106 6.91 -4.32 16.22
CA MET A 106 6.63 -3.01 15.65
C MET A 106 5.30 -2.49 16.16
N LYS A 107 5.33 -1.39 16.91
CA LYS A 107 4.10 -0.75 17.40
C LYS A 107 3.47 0.08 16.31
N LEU A 108 2.23 -0.26 15.94
CA LEU A 108 1.42 0.45 14.97
C LEU A 108 0.45 1.39 15.71
N GLU A 109 0.51 2.68 15.41
CA GLU A 109 -0.32 3.70 16.07
C GLU A 109 -1.13 4.55 15.08
N LYS A 110 -0.80 4.49 13.79
CA LYS A 110 -1.49 5.24 12.73
C LYS A 110 -1.79 4.33 11.56
N TYR A 111 -2.92 4.58 10.91
CA TYR A 111 -3.28 3.96 9.63
C TYR A 111 -2.85 4.89 8.48
N PRO A 112 -2.38 4.34 7.35
CA PRO A 112 -2.07 5.14 6.16
C PRO A 112 -3.31 5.43 5.32
N THR A 113 -3.33 6.60 4.69
CA THR A 113 -4.18 6.91 3.55
C THR A 113 -3.54 6.36 2.27
N ILE A 114 -4.33 5.67 1.43
CA ILE A 114 -3.81 4.88 0.30
C ILE A 114 -4.41 5.38 -1.01
N ALA A 115 -3.55 5.74 -1.96
CA ALA A 115 -3.90 5.96 -3.36
C ALA A 115 -3.44 4.79 -4.23
N VAL A 116 -4.29 4.38 -5.16
CA VAL A 116 -3.95 3.41 -6.22
C VAL A 116 -3.98 4.13 -7.55
N TYR A 117 -2.83 4.18 -8.24
CA TYR A 117 -2.74 4.77 -9.56
C TYR A 117 -3.32 3.81 -10.60
N SER A 118 -4.49 4.15 -11.15
CA SER A 118 -5.19 3.30 -12.11
C SER A 118 -6.11 4.10 -13.03
N PRO A 119 -6.14 3.81 -14.35
CA PRO A 119 -7.09 4.45 -15.26
C PRO A 119 -8.54 4.19 -14.84
N LYS A 120 -9.37 5.23 -14.88
CA LYS A 120 -10.82 5.12 -14.58
C LYS A 120 -11.58 4.16 -15.52
N SER A 121 -11.00 3.82 -16.67
CA SER A 121 -11.57 2.88 -17.65
C SER A 121 -11.28 1.40 -17.34
N LYS A 122 -10.34 1.12 -16.42
CA LYS A 122 -9.93 -0.25 -16.05
C LYS A 122 -11.02 -0.92 -15.19
N GLN A 123 -11.26 -2.21 -15.40
CA GLN A 123 -12.27 -2.92 -14.61
C GLN A 123 -11.72 -3.31 -13.23
N PRO A 124 -12.54 -3.29 -12.16
CA PRO A 124 -12.05 -3.55 -10.79
C PRO A 124 -11.43 -4.94 -10.55
N TRP A 125 -11.75 -5.93 -11.37
CA TRP A 125 -11.17 -7.29 -11.29
C TRP A 125 -9.87 -7.45 -12.08
N ASP A 126 -9.51 -6.47 -12.92
CA ASP A 126 -8.26 -6.46 -13.68
C ASP A 126 -7.07 -5.98 -12.82
N ASP A 127 -7.31 -5.71 -11.53
CA ASP A 127 -6.30 -5.23 -10.60
C ASP A 127 -6.33 -6.00 -9.28
N ALA A 128 -5.30 -6.84 -9.09
CA ALA A 128 -5.16 -7.66 -7.90
C ALA A 128 -5.01 -6.83 -6.62
N VAL A 129 -4.46 -5.60 -6.72
CA VAL A 129 -4.30 -4.69 -5.58
C VAL A 129 -5.65 -4.24 -5.07
N THR A 130 -6.47 -3.66 -5.96
CA THR A 130 -7.78 -3.14 -5.57
C THR A 130 -8.69 -4.27 -5.12
N LEU A 131 -8.58 -5.46 -5.72
CA LEU A 131 -9.29 -6.65 -5.27
C LEU A 131 -8.88 -7.05 -3.85
N ALA A 132 -7.58 -7.09 -3.54
CA ALA A 132 -7.08 -7.44 -2.22
C ALA A 132 -7.49 -6.41 -1.15
N LEU A 133 -7.33 -5.11 -1.43
CA LEU A 133 -7.73 -4.03 -0.52
C LEU A 133 -9.24 -4.04 -0.28
N THR A 134 -10.03 -4.17 -1.36
CA THR A 134 -11.49 -4.25 -1.26
C THR A 134 -11.93 -5.48 -0.45
N TYR A 135 -11.32 -6.64 -0.70
CA TYR A 135 -11.61 -7.85 0.07
C TYR A 135 -11.20 -7.70 1.54
N ALA A 136 -10.06 -7.08 1.83
CA ALA A 136 -9.63 -6.76 3.18
C ALA A 136 -10.49 -5.67 3.86
N GLU A 137 -11.32 -4.94 3.11
CA GLU A 137 -12.05 -3.75 3.58
C GLU A 137 -11.12 -2.61 4.02
N ILE A 138 -9.96 -2.47 3.36
CA ILE A 138 -9.06 -1.34 3.55
C ILE A 138 -9.44 -0.27 2.52
N PRO A 139 -9.82 0.95 2.95
CA PRO A 139 -10.19 2.02 2.04
C PRO A 139 -8.98 2.50 1.24
N TYR A 140 -9.21 2.84 -0.01
CA TYR A 140 -8.25 3.47 -0.92
C TYR A 140 -9.00 4.40 -1.88
N GLU A 141 -8.26 5.35 -2.46
CA GLU A 141 -8.77 6.18 -3.54
C GLU A 141 -8.03 5.86 -4.84
N THR A 142 -8.76 5.88 -5.95
CA THR A 142 -8.14 5.72 -7.27
C THR A 142 -7.74 7.08 -7.81
N VAL A 143 -6.46 7.23 -8.12
CA VAL A 143 -5.89 8.42 -8.75
C VAL A 143 -5.35 8.08 -10.14
N PHE A 144 -5.28 9.04 -11.04
CA PHE A 144 -4.64 8.86 -12.34
C PHE A 144 -3.93 10.15 -12.79
N ASP A 145 -3.79 10.37 -14.10
CA ASP A 145 -3.08 11.51 -14.67
C ASP A 145 -3.56 12.86 -14.12
N ASP A 146 -4.88 13.06 -14.03
CA ASP A 146 -5.47 14.33 -13.57
C ASP A 146 -5.02 14.68 -12.15
N GLU A 147 -5.29 13.78 -11.20
CA GLU A 147 -5.06 13.99 -9.78
C GLU A 147 -3.54 14.16 -9.49
N VAL A 148 -2.68 13.43 -10.21
CA VAL A 148 -1.23 13.58 -10.08
C VAL A 148 -0.74 14.91 -10.65
N ILE A 149 -1.22 15.34 -11.82
CA ILE A 149 -0.83 16.62 -12.44
C ILE A 149 -1.34 17.81 -11.64
N TYR A 150 -2.52 17.70 -11.02
CA TYR A 150 -3.10 18.74 -10.17
C TYR A 150 -2.51 18.77 -8.74
N GLY A 151 -1.56 17.89 -8.44
CA GLY A 151 -0.80 17.93 -7.19
C GLY A 151 -1.57 17.38 -5.99
N GLU A 152 -2.44 16.39 -6.20
CA GLU A 152 -3.25 15.79 -5.14
C GLU A 152 -2.52 14.68 -4.36
N LEU A 153 -1.35 14.22 -4.83
CA LEU A 153 -0.57 13.17 -4.16
C LEU A 153 -0.24 13.44 -2.66
N PRO A 154 0.03 14.69 -2.21
CA PRO A 154 0.27 14.98 -0.80
C PRO A 154 -0.91 14.73 0.14
N LEU A 155 -2.10 14.42 -0.38
CA LEU A 155 -3.26 14.00 0.41
C LEU A 155 -3.13 12.55 0.92
N TYR A 156 -2.18 11.78 0.40
CA TYR A 156 -2.01 10.37 0.67
C TYR A 156 -0.68 10.07 1.35
N ASP A 157 -0.62 9.02 2.16
CA ASP A 157 0.63 8.52 2.71
C ASP A 157 1.30 7.57 1.71
N TRP A 158 0.50 6.71 1.07
CA TRP A 158 0.97 5.61 0.21
C TRP A 158 0.41 5.75 -1.20
N LEU A 159 1.28 5.55 -2.21
CA LEU A 159 0.91 5.45 -3.62
C LEU A 159 1.26 4.06 -4.14
N HIS A 160 0.27 3.36 -4.70
CA HIS A 160 0.48 2.07 -5.33
C HIS A 160 0.39 2.18 -6.87
N LEU A 161 1.43 1.73 -7.56
CA LEU A 161 1.51 1.66 -9.01
C LEU A 161 1.46 0.21 -9.49
N HIS A 162 0.60 -0.08 -10.46
CA HIS A 162 0.46 -1.42 -11.02
C HIS A 162 0.16 -1.37 -12.52
N HIS A 163 1.00 -2.05 -13.30
CA HIS A 163 0.86 -2.19 -14.77
C HIS A 163 0.86 -0.87 -15.56
N GLU A 164 1.52 0.18 -15.06
CA GLU A 164 1.69 1.42 -15.81
C GLU A 164 2.98 1.43 -16.63
N ASP A 165 2.98 2.21 -17.71
CA ASP A 165 4.15 2.56 -18.50
C ASP A 165 4.38 4.07 -18.47
N PHE A 166 5.40 4.50 -17.72
CA PHE A 166 5.76 5.91 -17.63
C PHE A 166 6.67 6.40 -18.78
N THR A 167 7.06 5.53 -19.72
CA THR A 167 7.88 5.94 -20.86
C THR A 167 7.08 6.60 -21.98
N GLY A 168 5.77 6.32 -22.06
CA GLY A 168 4.91 6.77 -23.16
C GLY A 168 4.97 5.88 -24.40
N GLN A 169 5.48 4.66 -24.30
CA GLN A 169 5.52 3.66 -25.38
C GLN A 169 4.28 2.74 -25.41
N TYR A 170 3.28 3.01 -24.57
CA TYR A 170 2.03 2.23 -24.49
C TYR A 170 2.28 0.75 -24.15
N GLY A 171 3.33 0.48 -23.36
CA GLY A 171 3.76 -0.84 -22.97
C GLY A 171 4.36 -1.69 -24.10
N LYS A 172 4.67 -2.95 -23.80
CA LYS A 172 5.37 -3.86 -24.73
C LYS A 172 4.46 -4.50 -25.80
N PHE A 173 3.27 -3.95 -26.00
CA PHE A 173 2.19 -4.58 -26.78
C PHE A 173 2.14 -4.17 -28.25
N TYR A 174 2.86 -3.11 -28.65
CA TYR A 174 2.80 -2.56 -30.01
C TYR A 174 3.09 -3.60 -31.12
N SER A 175 4.13 -4.41 -30.96
CA SER A 175 4.58 -5.35 -32.00
C SER A 175 3.52 -6.39 -32.37
N MET A 176 2.72 -6.84 -31.40
CA MET A 176 1.68 -7.86 -31.57
C MET A 176 0.28 -7.26 -31.76
N TYR A 177 0.00 -6.13 -31.09
CA TYR A 177 -1.37 -5.66 -30.89
C TYR A 177 -1.67 -4.27 -31.47
N ARG A 178 -0.75 -3.60 -32.15
CA ARG A 178 -0.95 -2.24 -32.71
C ARG A 178 -2.24 -2.05 -33.52
N SER A 179 -2.74 -3.09 -34.18
CA SER A 179 -3.97 -3.05 -35.00
C SER A 179 -5.24 -3.42 -34.23
N TYR A 180 -5.13 -3.81 -32.96
CA TYR A 180 -6.26 -4.28 -32.18
C TYR A 180 -7.08 -3.09 -31.64
N PRO A 181 -8.42 -3.17 -31.63
CA PRO A 181 -9.26 -2.06 -31.19
C PRO A 181 -8.98 -1.56 -29.77
N TRP A 182 -8.67 -2.47 -28.84
CA TRP A 182 -8.38 -2.10 -27.46
C TRP A 182 -7.09 -1.28 -27.33
N TYR A 183 -6.06 -1.62 -28.13
CA TYR A 183 -4.76 -0.94 -28.11
C TYR A 183 -4.89 0.46 -28.73
N ILE A 184 -5.56 0.56 -29.88
CA ILE A 184 -5.85 1.85 -30.54
C ILE A 184 -6.65 2.76 -29.60
N LYS A 185 -7.65 2.21 -28.89
CA LYS A 185 -8.43 2.97 -27.93
C LYS A 185 -7.59 3.46 -26.76
N GLN A 186 -6.73 2.61 -26.19
CA GLN A 186 -5.83 2.99 -25.10
C GLN A 186 -4.87 4.11 -25.53
N GLN A 187 -4.28 3.99 -26.72
CA GLN A 187 -3.42 5.03 -27.29
C GLN A 187 -4.17 6.37 -27.41
N GLN A 188 -5.39 6.35 -27.97
CA GLN A 188 -6.23 7.55 -28.08
C GLN A 188 -6.58 8.15 -26.70
N GLU A 189 -6.85 7.32 -25.69
CA GLU A 189 -7.12 7.77 -24.32
C GLU A 189 -5.89 8.50 -23.73
N TYR A 190 -4.69 7.97 -23.93
CA TYR A 190 -3.44 8.58 -23.44
C TYR A 190 -3.08 9.87 -24.20
N GLU A 191 -3.22 9.89 -25.52
CA GLU A 191 -3.01 11.10 -26.34
C GLU A 191 -4.01 12.21 -25.96
N ALA A 192 -5.26 11.85 -25.71
CA ALA A 192 -6.27 12.79 -25.23
C ALA A 192 -5.92 13.35 -23.84
N SER A 193 -5.40 12.51 -22.93
CA SER A 193 -4.92 12.93 -21.61
C SER A 193 -3.74 13.91 -21.72
N ALA A 194 -2.75 13.59 -22.56
CA ALA A 194 -1.60 14.48 -22.80
C ALA A 194 -2.06 15.85 -23.31
N LYS A 195 -2.92 15.87 -24.32
CA LYS A 195 -3.47 17.10 -24.89
C LYS A 195 -4.29 17.89 -23.89
N LYS A 196 -5.12 17.22 -23.06
CA LYS A 196 -5.92 17.86 -22.01
C LYS A 196 -5.03 18.63 -21.03
N HIS A 197 -3.86 18.10 -20.71
CA HIS A 197 -2.89 18.71 -19.80
C HIS A 197 -1.88 19.64 -20.48
N GLY A 198 -2.04 19.89 -21.79
CA GLY A 198 -1.19 20.83 -22.54
C GLY A 198 0.15 20.25 -22.99
N PHE A 199 0.33 18.94 -22.96
CA PHE A 199 1.51 18.26 -23.49
C PHE A 199 1.32 17.89 -24.97
N GLU A 200 2.39 17.97 -25.75
CA GLU A 200 2.39 17.59 -27.16
C GLU A 200 2.52 16.07 -27.33
N LYS A 201 3.27 15.42 -26.44
CA LYS A 201 3.53 13.97 -26.46
C LYS A 201 3.07 13.30 -25.17
N VAL A 202 2.67 12.02 -25.26
CA VAL A 202 2.34 11.19 -24.09
C VAL A 202 3.56 11.00 -23.18
N SER A 203 4.74 10.83 -23.76
CA SER A 203 6.01 10.73 -23.01
C SER A 203 6.29 11.96 -22.14
N GLN A 204 5.92 13.16 -22.60
CA GLN A 204 6.05 14.39 -21.81
C GLN A 204 5.08 14.41 -20.62
N LEU A 205 3.81 14.02 -20.82
CA LEU A 205 2.86 13.88 -19.72
C LEU A 205 3.35 12.83 -18.71
N LYS A 206 3.78 11.66 -19.17
CA LYS A 206 4.23 10.58 -18.29
C LYS A 206 5.52 10.95 -17.54
N LEU A 207 6.42 11.70 -18.15
CA LEU A 207 7.56 12.30 -17.46
C LEU A 207 7.12 13.28 -16.35
N ALA A 208 6.14 14.15 -16.61
CA ALA A 208 5.62 15.06 -15.60
C ALA A 208 4.99 14.30 -14.41
N ILE A 209 4.25 13.23 -14.69
CA ILE A 209 3.69 12.34 -13.67
C ILE A 209 4.80 11.65 -12.88
N ALA A 210 5.80 11.06 -13.54
CA ALA A 210 6.94 10.43 -12.87
C ALA A 210 7.71 11.43 -11.98
N THR A 211 7.83 12.68 -12.43
CA THR A 211 8.44 13.78 -11.66
C THR A 211 7.61 14.10 -10.41
N ASN A 212 6.28 14.21 -10.54
CA ASN A 212 5.40 14.46 -9.39
C ASN A 212 5.41 13.29 -8.39
N ILE A 213 5.50 12.05 -8.87
CA ILE A 213 5.69 10.85 -8.03
C ILE A 213 7.04 10.93 -7.32
N ARG A 214 8.11 11.33 -8.02
CA ARG A 214 9.43 11.53 -7.40
C ARG A 214 9.36 12.53 -6.26
N ASP A 215 8.72 13.66 -6.49
CA ASP A 215 8.60 14.74 -5.51
C ASP A 215 7.71 14.32 -4.32
N PHE A 216 6.66 13.52 -4.56
CA PHE A 216 5.86 12.88 -3.51
C PHE A 216 6.72 12.00 -2.59
N VAL A 217 7.56 11.13 -3.16
CA VAL A 217 8.44 10.26 -2.36
C VAL A 217 9.50 11.08 -1.64
N ALA A 218 10.10 12.07 -2.31
CA ALA A 218 11.05 12.99 -1.68
C ALA A 218 10.42 13.78 -0.51
N GLY A 219 9.11 14.04 -0.57
CA GLY A 219 8.31 14.63 0.49
C GLY A 219 7.95 13.69 1.65
N GLY A 220 8.36 12.41 1.58
CA GLY A 220 8.11 11.40 2.62
C GLY A 220 6.97 10.42 2.30
N GLY A 221 6.38 10.51 1.10
CA GLY A 221 5.39 9.54 0.62
C GLY A 221 5.99 8.16 0.36
N PHE A 222 5.20 7.10 0.58
CA PHE A 222 5.63 5.72 0.32
C PHE A 222 5.15 5.26 -1.05
N LEU A 223 6.07 4.74 -1.86
CA LEU A 223 5.78 4.22 -3.19
C LEU A 223 5.86 2.70 -3.21
N PHE A 224 4.78 2.05 -3.65
CA PHE A 224 4.72 0.62 -3.93
C PHE A 224 4.56 0.44 -5.44
N ALA A 225 5.62 0.08 -6.15
CA ALA A 225 5.58 -0.12 -7.60
C ALA A 225 5.80 -1.59 -7.98
N MET A 226 4.90 -2.13 -8.80
CA MET A 226 4.92 -3.53 -9.21
C MET A 226 4.84 -3.70 -10.73
N CYS A 227 5.30 -4.87 -11.19
CA CYS A 227 5.27 -5.28 -12.59
C CYS A 227 6.05 -4.31 -13.49
N SER A 228 5.42 -3.72 -14.51
CA SER A 228 6.06 -2.75 -15.41
C SER A 228 6.23 -1.36 -14.78
N ALA A 229 5.50 -1.05 -13.72
CA ALA A 229 5.67 0.23 -13.06
C ALA A 229 7.05 0.30 -12.40
N THR A 230 7.62 -0.83 -11.97
CA THR A 230 8.85 -0.89 -11.16
C THR A 230 10.08 -0.25 -11.83
N ASP A 231 10.22 -0.32 -13.16
CA ASP A 231 11.36 0.24 -13.90
C ASP A 231 10.99 1.44 -14.78
N THR A 232 9.75 1.53 -15.27
CA THR A 232 9.39 2.54 -16.29
C THR A 232 9.44 3.98 -15.80
N TYR A 233 9.18 4.28 -14.52
CA TYR A 233 9.36 5.66 -14.03
C TYR A 233 10.84 6.03 -13.89
N ASP A 234 11.72 5.08 -13.56
CA ASP A 234 13.18 5.31 -13.53
C ASP A 234 13.68 5.59 -14.95
N ILE A 235 13.18 4.86 -15.94
CA ILE A 235 13.47 5.13 -17.36
C ILE A 235 13.02 6.56 -17.73
N ALA A 236 11.78 6.94 -17.39
CA ALA A 236 11.27 8.28 -17.67
C ALA A 236 12.13 9.37 -17.02
N LEU A 237 12.48 9.21 -15.74
CA LEU A 237 13.28 10.19 -15.00
C LEU A 237 14.71 10.30 -15.56
N ALA A 238 15.36 9.18 -15.88
CA ALA A 238 16.68 9.19 -16.50
C ALA A 238 16.68 9.79 -17.92
N GLY A 239 15.58 9.61 -18.65
CA GLY A 239 15.37 10.14 -20.00
C GLY A 239 14.80 11.56 -20.06
N GLN A 240 14.64 12.27 -18.94
CA GLN A 240 13.84 13.51 -18.87
C GLN A 240 14.27 14.65 -19.83
N ASN A 241 15.52 14.63 -20.30
CA ASN A 241 16.08 15.62 -21.24
C ASN A 241 16.50 15.01 -22.58
N VAL A 242 15.99 13.82 -22.91
CA VAL A 242 16.41 13.01 -24.06
C VAL A 242 15.18 12.51 -24.81
N ASP A 243 15.17 12.67 -26.12
CA ASP A 243 14.17 11.99 -26.94
C ASP A 243 14.59 10.53 -27.15
N MET A 244 13.96 9.61 -26.43
CA MET A 244 14.25 8.18 -26.48
C MET A 244 13.07 7.35 -27.03
N ILE A 245 12.04 8.02 -27.54
CA ILE A 245 10.81 7.36 -28.00
C ILE A 245 10.90 7.19 -29.50
N GLU A 246 10.73 5.95 -29.95
CA GLU A 246 10.81 5.61 -31.36
C GLU A 246 9.55 6.08 -32.11
N GLY A 247 9.72 6.56 -33.35
CA GLY A 247 8.65 7.20 -34.11
C GLY A 247 7.44 6.33 -34.46
N MET A 248 7.50 5.04 -34.18
CA MET A 248 6.32 4.18 -34.19
C MET A 248 5.30 4.51 -33.08
N PHE A 249 5.72 5.22 -32.04
CA PHE A 249 4.90 5.58 -30.87
C PHE A 249 4.43 7.04 -30.90
N ASP A 250 5.30 7.99 -31.24
CA ASP A 250 5.00 9.43 -31.19
C ASP A 250 5.30 10.19 -32.50
N GLY A 251 5.78 9.51 -33.54
CA GLY A 251 5.79 9.99 -34.92
C GLY A 251 7.10 10.65 -35.41
N ASP A 252 8.08 10.87 -34.55
CA ASP A 252 9.41 11.39 -34.88
C ASP A 252 10.54 10.45 -34.47
N ALA A 253 11.74 10.67 -35.01
CA ALA A 253 12.86 9.77 -34.76
C ALA A 253 13.49 10.07 -33.39
N ALA A 254 13.66 9.02 -32.57
CA ALA A 254 14.42 9.09 -31.34
C ALA A 254 15.85 9.62 -31.59
N ASP A 255 16.45 10.22 -30.56
CA ASP A 255 17.85 10.59 -30.58
C ASP A 255 18.73 9.34 -30.75
N PRO A 256 19.57 9.23 -31.81
CA PRO A 256 20.45 8.08 -32.02
C PRO A 256 21.47 7.85 -30.90
N MET A 257 21.68 8.87 -30.06
CA MET A 257 22.58 8.86 -28.91
C MET A 257 21.83 8.81 -27.58
N SER A 258 20.51 8.58 -27.59
CA SER A 258 19.63 8.59 -26.42
C SER A 258 20.19 7.77 -25.25
N GLN A 259 20.60 6.54 -25.52
CA GLN A 259 21.18 5.62 -24.54
C GLN A 259 22.42 6.18 -23.82
N LYS A 260 23.24 7.00 -24.48
CA LYS A 260 24.43 7.60 -23.85
C LYS A 260 24.12 8.89 -23.08
N LYS A 261 22.91 9.42 -23.21
CA LYS A 261 22.47 10.69 -22.62
C LYS A 261 21.58 10.50 -21.40
N LEU A 262 21.22 9.26 -21.06
CA LEU A 262 20.44 8.94 -19.87
C LEU A 262 21.18 9.39 -18.59
N ASP A 263 20.45 10.06 -17.71
CA ASP A 263 20.95 10.52 -16.42
C ASP A 263 20.45 9.62 -15.29
N PHE A 264 21.22 8.58 -14.98
CA PHE A 264 20.88 7.64 -13.91
C PHE A 264 20.89 8.27 -12.51
N SER A 265 21.43 9.48 -12.33
CA SER A 265 21.36 10.17 -11.02
C SER A 265 19.94 10.56 -10.61
N GLN A 266 19.00 10.48 -11.54
CA GLN A 266 17.58 10.79 -11.33
C GLN A 266 16.73 9.57 -10.92
N THR A 267 17.30 8.36 -10.94
CA THR A 267 16.55 7.13 -10.67
C THR A 267 16.45 6.82 -9.18
N PHE A 268 15.45 6.02 -8.82
CA PHE A 268 15.27 5.50 -7.47
C PHE A 268 16.15 4.28 -7.20
N ALA A 269 16.16 3.34 -8.14
CA ALA A 269 16.75 2.02 -7.88
C ALA A 269 17.43 1.39 -9.09
N PHE A 270 16.90 1.60 -10.30
CA PHE A 270 17.39 0.89 -11.48
C PHE A 270 18.31 1.76 -12.33
N GLU A 271 19.34 1.12 -12.89
CA GLU A 271 20.29 1.70 -13.82
C GLU A 271 20.61 0.67 -14.92
N ASN A 272 21.15 1.12 -16.07
CA ASN A 272 21.59 0.25 -17.17
C ASN A 272 20.49 -0.64 -17.80
N PHE A 273 19.28 -0.07 -17.94
CA PHE A 273 18.15 -0.71 -18.62
C PHE A 273 18.29 -0.77 -20.15
#